data_AF-A0A2P4YDY2-F1
#
_entry.id   AF-A0A2P4YDY2-F1
#
_cell.length_a   1.000
_cell.length_b   1.000
_cell.length_c   1.000
_cell.angle_alpha   90.00
_cell.angle_beta   90.00
_cell.angle_gamma   90.00
#
_symmetry.space_group_name_H-M   'P 1'
#
loop_
_entity.id
_entity.type
_entity.pdbx_description
1 polymer ?
#
loop_
_entity_poly.entity_id
_entity_poly.type
_entity_poly.pdbx_seq_one_letter_code
_entity_poly.pdbx_strand_id
1 'polypeptide(L)'
;MSSSPSSDSPSEVGPRYHGVKRRDVTVSPPGLTKSGNKKRVRRIQKELPILRQEVQELELKLTRLQFQATSKQRTNTNDLNQKSQDGNLWNCIAERQLKERLRVEQEQLELKDLCNEVSKYSSELQTLFSRFEDCRERAIEDGVALVWSGVWDVIEYGGVKFCGMQLHKRGFVTLRPVCRQGPGQQSTSTLVETNFETIPVFDDKVTDQVHQVQTFSSVLTRSFNTANSTFCKMMSDLLLKEDWNNTFKTTISN
;
A
#
# COMPACT_ATOMS: atom_id res chain seq x y z
N MET A 1 -27.36 -55.56 27.85
CA MET A 1 -28.21 -55.79 29.03
C MET A 1 -27.66 -54.87 30.12
N SER A 2 -28.25 -53.68 30.29
CA SER A 2 -29.19 -53.37 31.39
C SER A 2 -28.40 -52.80 32.58
N SER A 3 -28.65 -51.64 33.20
CA SER A 3 -29.71 -50.63 33.11
C SER A 3 -29.27 -49.36 33.87
N SER A 4 -29.76 -48.19 33.47
CA SER A 4 -30.03 -47.06 34.40
C SER A 4 -31.35 -47.31 35.14
N PRO A 5 -31.63 -46.64 36.29
CA PRO A 5 -32.56 -45.49 36.32
C PRO A 5 -32.14 -44.38 37.34
N SER A 6 -32.34 -43.06 37.10
CA SER A 6 -33.54 -42.20 37.31
C SER A 6 -33.87 -41.94 38.81
N SER A 7 -34.33 -40.79 39.35
CA SER A 7 -34.96 -39.55 38.85
C SER A 7 -34.97 -38.45 39.94
N ASP A 8 -35.34 -37.23 39.52
CA ASP A 8 -36.23 -36.23 40.18
C ASP A 8 -35.70 -34.99 40.95
N SER A 9 -36.15 -33.85 40.39
CA SER A 9 -36.25 -32.44 40.85
C SER A 9 -37.47 -32.26 41.80
N PRO A 10 -38.11 -31.08 42.07
CA PRO A 10 -37.88 -29.65 41.70
C PRO A 10 -38.26 -28.56 42.77
N SER A 11 -38.11 -27.27 42.38
CA SER A 11 -39.08 -26.14 42.55
C SER A 11 -38.81 -24.94 43.50
N GLU A 12 -39.27 -23.78 42.99
CA GLU A 12 -39.70 -22.49 43.60
C GLU A 12 -38.67 -21.39 43.95
N VAL A 13 -38.92 -20.06 43.90
CA VAL A 13 -39.83 -19.08 43.22
C VAL A 13 -39.26 -17.67 43.62
N GLY A 14 -39.43 -16.62 42.80
CA GLY A 14 -38.94 -15.22 43.04
C GLY A 14 -39.62 -14.47 44.22
N PRO A 15 -39.54 -13.11 44.40
CA PRO A 15 -39.55 -12.05 43.38
C PRO A 15 -38.73 -10.74 43.67
N ARG A 16 -38.96 -9.72 42.81
CA ARG A 16 -38.33 -8.39 42.61
C ARG A 16 -38.43 -7.38 43.77
N TYR A 17 -37.47 -6.44 43.85
CA TYR A 17 -37.66 -5.06 44.33
C TYR A 17 -36.89 -4.02 43.48
N HIS A 18 -37.53 -2.87 43.25
CA HIS A 18 -37.02 -1.64 42.62
C HIS A 18 -36.26 -0.76 43.62
N GLY A 19 -35.23 -0.04 43.16
CA GLY A 19 -34.58 1.07 43.87
C GLY A 19 -33.87 1.99 42.88
N VAL A 20 -34.10 3.30 43.02
CA VAL A 20 -33.87 4.37 42.03
C VAL A 20 -32.71 5.30 42.45
N LYS A 21 -32.07 5.92 41.44
CA LYS A 21 -31.22 7.15 41.41
C LYS A 21 -29.75 7.04 41.89
N ARG A 22 -28.81 7.42 41.01
CA ARG A 22 -28.38 8.82 40.80
C ARG A 22 -27.73 9.01 39.43
N ARG A 23 -27.89 10.23 38.91
CA ARG A 23 -27.41 10.73 37.61
C ARG A 23 -25.93 11.06 37.73
N ASP A 24 -25.14 10.69 36.72
CA ASP A 24 -24.01 11.50 36.30
C ASP A 24 -24.16 11.85 34.83
N VAL A 25 -24.14 13.15 34.58
CA VAL A 25 -24.18 13.76 33.26
C VAL A 25 -22.75 13.76 32.75
N THR A 26 -22.43 12.81 31.86
CA THR A 26 -21.24 12.92 31.00
C THR A 26 -21.72 13.13 29.58
N VAL A 27 -21.77 14.39 29.16
CA VAL A 27 -21.98 14.78 27.76
C VAL A 27 -20.79 14.24 26.96
N SER A 28 -21.02 13.16 26.22
CA SER A 28 -20.12 12.67 25.18
C SER A 28 -20.52 13.29 23.83
N PRO A 29 -19.56 13.70 22.98
CA PRO A 29 -19.87 14.25 21.65
C PRO A 29 -20.48 13.16 20.75
N PRO A 30 -21.44 13.50 19.86
CA PRO A 30 -22.14 12.52 19.06
C PRO A 30 -21.23 11.87 18.01
N GLY A 31 -21.26 10.53 18.00
CA GLY A 31 -20.33 9.67 17.29
C GLY A 31 -20.44 9.69 15.75
N LEU A 32 -19.27 9.65 15.11
CA LEU A 32 -19.10 9.25 13.72
C LEU A 32 -19.04 7.72 13.64
N THR A 33 -20.16 7.12 13.24
CA THR A 33 -20.19 5.69 12.90
C THR A 33 -19.33 5.43 11.65
N LYS A 34 -18.51 4.37 11.68
CA LYS A 34 -17.61 3.95 10.58
C LYS A 34 -18.32 3.73 9.21
N SER A 35 -19.65 3.70 9.18
CA SER A 35 -20.45 3.61 7.95
C SER A 35 -20.62 4.95 7.22
N GLY A 36 -20.59 6.08 7.94
CA GLY A 36 -20.70 7.43 7.37
C GLY A 36 -19.50 7.80 6.51
N ASN A 37 -18.29 7.44 6.95
CA ASN A 37 -17.05 7.70 6.21
C ASN A 37 -17.01 6.94 4.88
N LYS A 38 -17.48 5.68 4.85
CA LYS A 38 -17.56 4.88 3.63
C LYS A 38 -18.57 5.44 2.63
N LYS A 39 -19.72 5.95 3.10
CA LYS A 39 -20.71 6.64 2.24
C LYS A 39 -20.18 7.97 1.70
N ARG A 40 -19.48 8.75 2.54
CA ARG A 40 -18.84 10.02 2.14
C ARG A 40 -17.76 9.81 1.08
N VAL A 41 -16.90 8.80 1.25
CA VAL A 41 -15.85 8.46 0.28
C VAL A 41 -16.44 8.02 -1.06
N ARG A 42 -17.49 7.19 -1.05
CA ARG A 42 -18.19 6.77 -2.28
C ARG A 42 -18.85 7.95 -3.00
N ARG A 43 -19.40 8.90 -2.25
CA ARG A 43 -19.99 10.13 -2.80
C ARG A 43 -18.91 11.01 -3.44
N ILE A 44 -17.79 11.23 -2.74
CA ILE A 44 -16.63 11.98 -3.27
C ILE A 44 -16.07 11.30 -4.53
N GLN A 45 -15.89 9.97 -4.55
CA GLN A 45 -15.38 9.27 -5.74
C GLN A 45 -16.29 9.40 -6.96
N LYS A 46 -17.60 9.58 -6.78
CA LYS A 46 -18.56 9.77 -7.88
C LYS A 46 -18.72 11.22 -8.29
N GLU A 47 -18.75 12.14 -7.32
CA GLU A 47 -18.98 13.56 -7.57
C GLU A 47 -17.71 14.28 -8.02
N LEU A 48 -16.52 13.86 -7.55
CA LEU A 48 -15.26 14.52 -7.88
C LEU A 48 -14.93 14.50 -9.39
N PRO A 49 -15.13 13.40 -10.15
CA PRO A 49 -14.95 13.41 -11.60
C PRO A 49 -15.92 14.37 -12.31
N ILE A 50 -17.18 14.43 -11.86
CA ILE A 50 -18.22 15.31 -12.42
C ILE A 50 -17.84 16.77 -12.19
N LEU A 51 -17.47 17.11 -10.95
CA LEU A 51 -17.03 18.47 -10.59
C LEU A 51 -15.75 18.86 -11.34
N ARG A 52 -14.82 17.93 -11.57
CA ARG A 52 -13.63 18.18 -12.41
C ARG A 52 -14.00 18.48 -13.86
N GLN A 53 -14.98 17.79 -14.42
CA GLN A 53 -15.49 18.04 -15.77
C GLN A 53 -16.21 19.40 -15.85
N GLU A 54 -17.02 19.74 -14.85
CA GLU A 54 -17.71 21.03 -14.79
C GLU A 54 -16.73 22.20 -14.67
N VAL A 55 -15.65 22.03 -13.91
CA VAL A 55 -14.56 23.02 -13.85
C VAL A 55 -13.92 23.22 -15.22
N GLN A 56 -13.63 22.16 -15.98
CA GLN A 56 -13.09 22.29 -17.34
C GLN A 56 -14.05 23.04 -18.28
N GLU A 57 -15.35 22.77 -18.20
CA GLU A 57 -16.36 23.46 -19.01
C GLU A 57 -16.45 24.96 -18.65
N LEU A 58 -16.39 25.28 -17.36
CA LEU A 58 -16.40 26.66 -16.87
C LEU A 58 -15.12 27.41 -17.26
N GLU A 59 -13.96 26.76 -17.21
CA GLU A 59 -12.68 27.30 -17.68
C GLU A 59 -12.71 27.60 -19.19
N LEU A 60 -13.27 26.70 -19.98
CA LEU A 60 -13.46 26.90 -21.42
C LEU A 60 -14.39 28.09 -21.69
N LYS A 61 -15.49 28.19 -20.94
CA LYS A 61 -16.45 29.29 -21.06
C LYS A 61 -15.84 30.63 -20.64
N LEU A 62 -15.05 30.64 -19.58
CA LEU A 62 -14.32 31.81 -19.11
C LEU A 62 -13.30 32.28 -20.15
N THR A 63 -12.54 31.36 -20.73
CA THR A 63 -11.58 31.64 -21.81
C THR A 63 -12.27 32.26 -23.02
N ARG A 64 -13.43 31.72 -23.42
CA ARG A 64 -14.23 32.26 -24.52
C ARG A 64 -14.77 33.66 -24.24
N LEU A 65 -15.25 33.90 -23.02
CA LEU A 65 -15.75 35.21 -22.60
C LEU A 65 -14.65 36.25 -22.49
N GLN A 66 -13.48 35.87 -21.97
CA GLN A 66 -12.30 36.73 -21.94
C GLN A 66 -11.85 37.10 -23.36
N PHE A 67 -11.81 36.14 -24.30
CA PHE A 67 -11.49 36.42 -25.70
C PHE A 67 -12.50 37.36 -26.37
N GLN A 68 -13.78 37.25 -26.03
CA GLN A 68 -14.81 38.20 -26.48
C GLN A 68 -14.68 39.58 -25.83
N ALA A 69 -14.27 39.66 -24.56
CA ALA A 69 -14.05 40.91 -23.85
C ALA A 69 -12.81 41.66 -24.39
N THR A 70 -11.72 40.94 -24.69
CA THR A 70 -10.52 41.50 -25.32
C THR A 70 -10.78 41.98 -26.76
N SER A 71 -11.77 41.39 -27.44
CA SER A 71 -12.21 41.83 -28.77
C SER A 71 -13.08 43.11 -28.72
N LYS A 72 -13.77 43.37 -27.59
CA LYS A 72 -14.64 44.55 -27.41
C LYS A 72 -13.95 45.74 -26.73
N GLN A 73 -12.84 45.54 -26.02
CA GLN A 73 -12.05 46.63 -25.43
C GLN A 73 -10.97 47.13 -26.39
N ARG A 74 -11.37 47.89 -27.41
CA ARG A 74 -10.44 48.71 -28.22
C ARG A 74 -10.77 50.21 -28.20
N THR A 75 -11.66 50.65 -27.33
CA THR A 75 -11.90 52.07 -27.08
C THR A 75 -11.90 52.39 -25.59
N ASN A 76 -11.09 53.38 -25.25
CA ASN A 76 -11.02 54.17 -24.02
C ASN A 76 -10.08 53.66 -22.91
N THR A 77 -8.90 54.28 -22.94
CA THR A 77 -7.84 54.28 -21.95
C THR A 77 -8.12 55.21 -20.77
N ASN A 78 -7.44 54.93 -19.65
CA ASN A 78 -7.15 55.79 -18.49
C ASN A 78 -8.04 55.58 -17.26
N ASP A 79 -7.90 54.44 -16.54
CA ASP A 79 -7.99 54.44 -15.06
C ASP A 79 -7.53 53.15 -14.31
N LEU A 80 -6.50 52.42 -14.79
CA LEU A 80 -6.21 51.06 -14.27
C LEU A 80 -4.72 50.75 -14.07
N ASN A 81 -3.98 51.55 -13.28
CA ASN A 81 -2.57 51.23 -12.98
C ASN A 81 -2.30 50.67 -11.57
N GLN A 82 -3.30 50.55 -10.69
CA GLN A 82 -3.19 49.83 -9.41
C GLN A 82 -3.96 48.50 -9.38
N LYS A 83 -5.10 48.41 -10.09
CA LYS A 83 -5.90 47.17 -10.18
C LYS A 83 -5.25 46.07 -11.04
N SER A 84 -4.29 46.44 -11.89
CA SER A 84 -3.58 45.52 -12.79
C SER A 84 -2.49 44.70 -12.08
N GLN A 85 -1.82 45.27 -11.06
CA GLN A 85 -0.76 44.55 -10.34
C GLN A 85 -1.30 43.46 -9.43
N ASP A 86 -2.37 43.73 -8.66
CA ASP A 86 -2.98 42.71 -7.81
C ASP A 86 -3.62 41.58 -8.63
N GLY A 87 -4.28 41.91 -9.75
CA GLY A 87 -4.82 40.91 -10.68
C GLY A 87 -3.73 40.01 -11.26
N ASN A 88 -2.59 40.58 -11.63
CA ASN A 88 -1.44 39.81 -12.13
C ASN A 88 -0.79 38.96 -11.03
N LEU A 89 -0.68 39.45 -9.80
CA LEU A 89 -0.15 38.66 -8.68
C LEU A 89 -1.02 37.44 -8.37
N TRP A 90 -2.35 37.62 -8.31
CA TRP A 90 -3.29 36.51 -8.11
C TRP A 90 -3.25 35.50 -9.27
N ASN A 91 -3.09 35.96 -10.51
CA ASN A 91 -2.88 35.08 -11.66
C ASN A 91 -1.58 34.26 -11.51
N CYS A 92 -0.46 34.88 -11.14
CA CYS A 92 0.80 34.16 -10.92
C CYS A 92 0.70 33.13 -9.78
N ILE A 93 0.00 33.46 -8.69
CA ILE A 93 -0.25 32.55 -7.57
C ILE A 93 -1.13 31.38 -8.03
N ALA A 94 -2.22 31.66 -8.75
CA ALA A 94 -3.12 30.65 -9.29
C ALA A 94 -2.42 29.72 -10.28
N GLU A 95 -1.61 30.27 -11.19
CA GLU A 95 -0.79 29.49 -12.14
C GLU A 95 0.20 28.58 -11.42
N ARG A 96 0.90 29.08 -10.39
CA ARG A 96 1.82 28.27 -9.59
C ARG A 96 1.09 27.14 -8.86
N GLN A 97 -0.04 27.44 -8.24
CA GLN A 97 -0.85 26.45 -7.52
C GLN A 97 -1.40 25.39 -8.48
N LEU A 98 -1.86 25.78 -9.67
CA LEU A 98 -2.31 24.85 -10.70
C LEU A 98 -1.17 23.98 -11.20
N LYS A 99 0.00 24.57 -11.49
CA LYS A 99 1.18 23.83 -11.94
C LYS A 99 1.63 22.81 -10.90
N GLU A 100 1.66 23.19 -9.63
CA GLU A 100 2.04 22.28 -8.55
C GLU A 100 1.01 21.18 -8.34
N ARG A 101 -0.29 21.52 -8.41
CA ARG A 101 -1.36 20.54 -8.34
C ARG A 101 -1.26 19.52 -9.48
N LEU A 102 -1.04 19.97 -10.71
CA LEU A 102 -0.88 19.08 -11.87
C LEU A 102 0.35 18.18 -11.73
N ARG A 103 1.47 18.72 -11.24
CA ARG A 103 2.68 17.94 -10.94
C ARG A 103 2.39 16.83 -9.94
N VAL A 104 1.74 17.17 -8.81
CA VAL A 104 1.40 16.19 -7.77
C VAL A 104 0.36 15.17 -8.26
N GLU A 105 -0.63 15.59 -9.06
CA GLU A 105 -1.62 14.66 -9.64
C GLU A 105 -0.96 13.67 -10.61
N GLN A 106 0.02 14.12 -11.41
CA GLN A 106 0.82 13.25 -12.28
C GLN A 106 1.66 12.26 -11.47
N GLU A 107 2.40 12.74 -10.47
CA GLU A 107 3.20 11.87 -9.59
C GLU A 107 2.35 10.87 -8.82
N GLN A 108 1.14 11.27 -8.40
CA GLN A 108 0.20 10.38 -7.74
C GLN A 108 -0.30 9.28 -8.70
N LEU A 109 -0.52 9.61 -9.97
CA LEU A 109 -0.92 8.64 -10.99
C LEU A 109 0.19 7.61 -11.21
N GLU A 110 1.42 8.07 -11.40
CA GLU A 110 2.59 7.20 -11.57
C GLU A 110 2.83 6.31 -10.35
N LEU A 111 2.71 6.87 -9.14
CA LEU A 111 2.82 6.10 -7.90
C LEU A 111 1.73 5.04 -7.79
N LYS A 112 0.51 5.36 -8.22
CA LYS A 112 -0.62 4.43 -8.20
C LYS A 112 -0.40 3.30 -9.20
N ASP A 113 0.09 3.60 -10.40
CA ASP A 113 0.38 2.60 -11.42
C ASP A 113 1.51 1.66 -10.97
N LEU A 114 2.58 2.21 -10.40
CA LEU A 114 3.66 1.41 -9.81
C LEU A 114 3.17 0.54 -8.65
N CYS A 115 2.31 1.07 -7.78
CA CYS A 115 1.73 0.33 -6.66
C CYS A 115 0.81 -0.79 -7.15
N ASN A 116 0.04 -0.56 -8.22
CA ASN A 116 -0.77 -1.59 -8.85
C ASN A 116 0.10 -2.69 -9.47
N GLU A 117 1.21 -2.32 -10.14
CA GLU A 117 2.16 -3.26 -10.73
C GLU A 117 2.84 -4.12 -9.65
N VAL A 118 3.32 -3.50 -8.57
CA VAL A 118 3.88 -4.22 -7.42
C VAL A 118 2.82 -5.09 -6.74
N SER A 119 1.58 -4.60 -6.58
CA SER A 119 0.50 -5.40 -5.99
C SER A 119 0.16 -6.61 -6.85
N LYS A 120 0.17 -6.45 -8.18
CA LYS A 120 -0.03 -7.53 -9.14
C LYS A 120 1.08 -8.58 -9.02
N TYR A 121 2.34 -8.16 -9.14
CA TYR A 121 3.47 -9.08 -8.99
C TYR A 121 3.53 -9.71 -7.60
N SER A 122 3.22 -8.97 -6.54
CA SER A 122 3.14 -9.49 -5.18
C SER A 122 2.03 -10.52 -5.04
N SER A 123 0.88 -10.35 -5.70
CA SER A 123 -0.22 -11.31 -5.66
C SER A 123 0.11 -12.57 -6.47
N GLU A 124 0.76 -12.41 -7.63
CA GLU A 124 1.29 -13.51 -8.43
C GLU A 124 2.38 -14.27 -7.66
N LEU A 125 3.31 -13.55 -7.02
CA LEU A 125 4.36 -14.13 -6.17
C LEU A 125 3.77 -14.80 -4.93
N GLN A 126 2.80 -14.19 -4.26
CA GLN A 126 2.13 -14.80 -3.11
C GLN A 126 1.39 -16.06 -3.53
N THR A 127 0.69 -16.04 -4.66
CA THR A 127 0.10 -17.24 -5.24
C THR A 127 1.18 -18.28 -5.52
N LEU A 128 2.31 -17.86 -6.09
CA LEU A 128 3.54 -18.63 -6.37
C LEU A 128 4.38 -19.02 -5.14
N PHE A 129 4.01 -18.61 -3.93
CA PHE A 129 4.70 -18.97 -2.68
C PHE A 129 3.76 -19.56 -1.62
N SER A 130 2.43 -19.48 -1.79
CA SER A 130 1.44 -20.06 -0.86
C SER A 130 1.38 -21.60 -0.86
N ARG A 131 2.13 -22.27 -1.74
CA ARG A 131 2.24 -23.74 -1.86
C ARG A 131 3.66 -24.20 -1.50
N PHE A 132 4.25 -23.64 -0.47
CA PHE A 132 5.35 -24.36 0.18
C PHE A 132 4.76 -25.60 0.82
N GLU A 133 5.01 -26.75 0.20
CA GLU A 133 4.52 -28.06 0.69
C GLU A 133 5.16 -28.40 2.03
N ASP A 134 6.38 -27.93 2.26
CA ASP A 134 7.15 -28.18 3.46
C ASP A 134 7.80 -26.88 3.95
N CYS A 135 7.42 -26.40 5.13
CA CYS A 135 8.12 -25.35 5.86
C CYS A 135 8.45 -25.86 7.25
N ARG A 136 9.74 -25.81 7.64
CA ARG A 136 10.23 -26.34 8.90
C ARG A 136 11.19 -25.35 9.56
N GLU A 137 10.94 -25.09 10.82
CA GLU A 137 11.90 -24.41 11.70
C GLU A 137 12.91 -25.44 12.24
N ARG A 138 14.19 -25.07 12.27
CA ARG A 138 15.27 -25.87 12.84
C ARG A 138 16.13 -24.98 13.73
N ALA A 139 16.44 -25.45 14.93
CA ALA A 139 17.48 -24.84 15.74
C ALA A 139 18.85 -25.11 15.10
N ILE A 140 19.69 -24.08 15.03
CA ILE A 140 21.11 -24.15 14.68
C ILE A 140 21.94 -23.69 15.90
N GLU A 141 23.23 -24.01 15.95
CA GLU A 141 24.08 -23.79 17.16
C GLU A 141 23.97 -22.37 17.74
N ASP A 142 23.83 -21.36 16.89
CA ASP A 142 23.83 -19.94 17.25
C ASP A 142 22.56 -19.20 16.77
N GLY A 143 21.44 -19.90 16.54
CA GLY A 143 20.24 -19.25 16.02
C GLY A 143 19.12 -20.18 15.57
N VAL A 144 18.30 -19.68 14.64
CA VAL A 144 17.17 -20.41 14.06
C VAL A 144 17.25 -20.37 12.54
N ALA A 145 16.98 -21.51 11.92
CA ALA A 145 16.85 -21.65 10.47
C ALA A 145 15.41 -21.99 10.11
N LEU A 146 14.78 -21.15 9.29
CA LEU A 146 13.55 -21.49 8.60
C LEU A 146 13.92 -22.10 7.24
N VAL A 147 13.55 -23.35 6.99
CA VAL A 147 13.82 -24.05 5.73
C VAL A 147 12.51 -24.38 5.04
N TRP A 148 12.42 -24.17 3.73
CA TRP A 148 11.23 -24.52 2.97
C TRP A 148 11.57 -25.18 1.63
N SER A 149 10.60 -25.94 1.13
CA SER A 149 10.57 -26.47 -0.23
C SER A 149 9.16 -26.52 -0.78
N GLY A 150 9.02 -26.50 -2.10
CA GLY A 150 7.74 -26.69 -2.78
C GLY A 150 7.90 -26.87 -4.28
N VAL A 151 6.90 -27.51 -4.87
CA VAL A 151 6.78 -27.75 -6.31
C VAL A 151 5.66 -26.89 -6.88
N TRP A 152 5.87 -26.37 -8.09
CA TRP A 152 5.03 -25.33 -8.67
C TRP A 152 4.81 -25.54 -10.16
N ASP A 153 3.59 -25.87 -10.57
CA ASP A 153 3.21 -25.85 -11.98
C ASP A 153 3.14 -24.41 -12.49
N VAL A 154 4.00 -24.05 -13.44
CA VAL A 154 3.98 -22.72 -14.06
C VAL A 154 3.23 -22.82 -15.37
N ILE A 155 2.04 -22.21 -15.40
CA ILE A 155 1.20 -22.12 -16.59
C ILE A 155 1.38 -20.74 -17.25
N GLU A 156 1.44 -19.69 -16.45
CA GLU A 156 1.65 -18.32 -16.91
C GLU A 156 2.35 -17.49 -15.84
N TYR A 157 3.33 -16.68 -16.23
CA TYR A 157 4.00 -15.72 -15.35
C TYR A 157 4.46 -14.50 -16.13
N GLY A 158 4.18 -13.30 -15.61
CA GLY A 158 4.53 -12.05 -16.29
C GLY A 158 3.91 -11.89 -17.69
N GLY A 159 2.75 -12.49 -17.93
CA GLY A 159 2.06 -12.49 -19.23
C GLY A 159 2.62 -13.45 -20.28
N VAL A 160 3.61 -14.28 -19.90
CA VAL A 160 4.17 -15.34 -20.74
C VAL A 160 3.62 -16.68 -20.29
N LYS A 161 3.19 -17.50 -21.26
CA LYS A 161 2.71 -18.86 -21.00
C LYS A 161 3.87 -19.86 -21.05
N PHE A 162 3.83 -20.82 -20.15
CA PHE A 162 4.81 -21.90 -20.05
C PHE A 162 4.10 -23.24 -20.25
N CYS A 163 4.78 -24.19 -20.88
CA CYS A 163 4.21 -25.48 -21.25
C CYS A 163 4.98 -26.59 -20.54
N GLY A 164 4.28 -27.37 -19.71
CA GLY A 164 4.84 -28.53 -19.03
C GLY A 164 6.05 -28.21 -18.12
N MET A 165 6.11 -27.00 -17.55
CA MET A 165 7.19 -26.57 -16.67
C MET A 165 6.76 -26.57 -15.21
N GLN A 166 7.50 -27.28 -14.38
CA GLN A 166 7.43 -27.24 -12.93
C GLN A 166 8.64 -26.52 -12.36
N LEU A 167 8.44 -25.71 -11.32
CA LEU A 167 9.53 -25.11 -10.56
C LEU A 167 9.64 -25.81 -9.21
N HIS A 168 10.77 -26.44 -8.98
CA HIS A 168 11.14 -26.97 -7.68
C HIS A 168 11.90 -25.86 -6.95
N LYS A 169 11.25 -25.28 -5.94
CA LYS A 169 11.85 -24.24 -5.11
C LYS A 169 12.26 -24.81 -3.77
N ARG A 170 13.42 -24.38 -3.30
CA ARG A 170 13.87 -24.60 -1.92
C ARG A 170 14.68 -23.42 -1.44
N GLY A 171 14.72 -23.25 -0.13
CA GLY A 171 15.50 -22.17 0.44
C GLY A 171 15.53 -22.22 1.95
N PHE A 172 16.33 -21.33 2.51
CA PHE A 172 16.38 -21.14 3.94
C PHE A 172 16.64 -19.67 4.30
N VAL A 173 16.14 -19.26 5.47
CA VAL A 173 16.53 -18.05 6.18
C VAL A 173 17.17 -18.50 7.48
N THR A 174 18.39 -18.08 7.77
CA THR A 174 18.98 -18.20 9.10
C THR A 174 19.01 -16.86 9.80
N LEU A 175 18.64 -16.87 11.08
CA LEU A 175 18.64 -15.72 11.98
C LEU A 175 19.61 -16.02 13.12
N ARG A 176 20.67 -15.23 13.21
CA ARG A 176 21.73 -15.40 14.23
C ARG A 176 21.91 -14.12 15.04
N PRO A 177 21.83 -14.14 16.38
CA PRO A 177 22.15 -12.98 17.19
C PRO A 177 23.63 -12.61 17.05
N VAL A 178 23.90 -11.33 16.90
CA VAL A 178 25.26 -10.77 16.88
C VAL A 178 25.42 -9.90 18.12
N CYS A 179 26.23 -10.39 19.06
CA CYS A 179 26.70 -9.58 20.17
C CYS A 179 27.60 -8.48 19.62
N ARG A 180 27.22 -7.22 19.81
CA ARG A 180 28.20 -6.14 19.70
C ARG A 180 29.02 -6.12 20.98
N GLN A 181 30.25 -5.59 20.92
CA GLN A 181 31.05 -5.26 22.12
C GLN A 181 31.15 -3.74 22.25
N GLY A 182 30.90 -3.19 23.45
CA GLY A 182 30.97 -1.76 23.73
C GLY A 182 30.24 -1.35 25.03
N PRO A 183 30.61 -0.22 25.68
CA PRO A 183 29.99 0.21 26.92
C PRO A 183 28.53 0.66 26.71
N GLY A 184 27.57 0.09 27.46
CA GLY A 184 26.15 0.50 27.45
C GLY A 184 25.18 -0.33 26.58
N GLN A 185 25.51 -1.58 26.23
CA GLN A 185 24.79 -2.33 25.21
C GLN A 185 23.49 -3.02 25.66
N GLN A 186 22.37 -2.62 25.05
CA GLN A 186 21.15 -3.43 24.90
C GLN A 186 20.77 -3.73 23.43
N SER A 187 21.53 -3.25 22.44
CA SER A 187 21.17 -3.47 21.04
C SER A 187 21.81 -4.73 20.49
N THR A 188 21.06 -5.84 20.48
CA THR A 188 21.38 -7.07 19.75
C THR A 188 21.11 -6.84 18.26
N SER A 189 22.14 -6.95 17.41
CA SER A 189 21.93 -7.03 15.96
C SER A 189 21.59 -8.48 15.60
N THR A 190 20.83 -8.71 14.53
CA THR A 190 20.56 -10.06 14.01
C THR A 190 21.15 -10.17 12.62
N LEU A 191 22.02 -11.14 12.41
CA LEU A 191 22.47 -11.54 11.08
C LEU A 191 21.36 -12.34 10.43
N VAL A 192 20.91 -11.88 9.26
CA VAL A 192 19.95 -12.57 8.42
C VAL A 192 20.68 -13.07 7.19
N GLU A 193 20.74 -14.38 7.01
CA GLU A 193 21.31 -15.00 5.82
C GLU A 193 20.21 -15.78 5.10
N THR A 194 20.07 -15.55 3.80
CA THR A 194 18.98 -16.12 3.02
C THR A 194 19.52 -16.76 1.75
N ASN A 195 19.05 -17.98 1.47
CA ASN A 195 19.36 -18.69 0.23
C ASN A 195 18.05 -19.17 -0.43
N PHE A 196 17.97 -19.01 -1.75
CA PHE A 196 16.89 -19.52 -2.57
C PHE A 196 17.46 -20.23 -3.79
N GLU A 197 16.96 -21.44 -4.05
CA GLU A 197 17.24 -22.21 -5.26
C GLU A 197 15.91 -22.47 -5.98
N THR A 198 15.93 -22.31 -7.31
CA THR A 198 14.79 -22.61 -8.19
C THR A 198 15.28 -23.48 -9.34
N ILE A 199 14.74 -24.68 -9.43
CA ILE A 199 15.10 -25.67 -10.46
C ILE A 199 13.90 -25.87 -11.38
N PRO A 200 14.00 -25.53 -12.68
CA PRO A 200 12.98 -25.88 -13.65
C PRO A 200 13.06 -27.36 -14.00
N VAL A 201 11.93 -28.04 -13.94
CA VAL A 201 11.72 -29.43 -14.34
C VAL A 201 10.68 -29.44 -15.45
N PHE A 202 10.94 -30.16 -16.53
CA PHE A 202 10.08 -30.18 -17.71
C PHE A 202 9.50 -31.56 -17.94
N ASP A 203 8.27 -31.61 -18.44
CA ASP A 203 7.71 -32.83 -19.02
C ASP A 203 8.55 -33.29 -20.22
N ASP A 204 8.67 -34.62 -20.41
CA ASP A 204 9.45 -35.24 -21.50
C ASP A 204 9.04 -34.77 -22.91
N LYS A 205 7.82 -34.23 -23.05
CA LYS A 205 7.25 -33.77 -24.32
C LYS A 205 7.69 -32.36 -24.71
N VAL A 206 8.34 -31.63 -23.80
CA VAL A 206 8.74 -30.23 -24.02
C VAL A 206 10.05 -30.18 -24.78
N THR A 207 10.03 -29.57 -25.97
CA THR A 207 11.18 -29.49 -26.88
C THR A 207 11.93 -28.16 -26.81
N ASP A 208 11.32 -27.11 -26.25
CA ASP A 208 11.83 -25.74 -26.21
C ASP A 208 12.32 -25.31 -24.82
N GLN A 209 12.77 -26.27 -24.01
CA GLN A 209 13.17 -26.09 -22.60
C GLN A 209 14.13 -24.91 -22.41
N VAL A 210 15.19 -24.83 -23.23
CA VAL A 210 16.19 -23.74 -23.15
C VAL A 210 15.54 -22.36 -23.33
N HIS A 211 14.62 -22.24 -24.28
CA HIS A 211 13.91 -21.00 -24.54
C HIS A 211 12.97 -20.64 -23.39
N GLN A 212 12.23 -21.61 -22.86
CA GLN A 212 11.35 -21.41 -21.69
C GLN A 212 12.16 -20.99 -20.45
N VAL A 213 13.31 -21.61 -20.16
CA VAL A 213 14.18 -21.21 -19.04
C VAL A 213 14.71 -19.79 -19.21
N GLN A 214 15.21 -19.43 -20.40
CA GLN A 214 15.70 -18.09 -20.67
C GLN A 214 14.60 -17.04 -20.52
N THR A 215 13.42 -17.33 -21.04
CA THR A 215 12.27 -16.44 -20.94
C THR A 215 11.85 -16.28 -19.49
N PHE A 216 11.72 -17.39 -18.75
CA PHE A 216 11.41 -17.37 -17.33
C PHE A 216 12.42 -16.55 -16.52
N SER A 217 13.72 -16.78 -16.74
CA SER A 217 14.80 -16.04 -16.07
C SER A 217 14.72 -14.54 -16.37
N SER A 218 14.42 -14.15 -17.60
CA SER A 218 14.27 -12.74 -17.97
C SER A 218 13.07 -12.08 -17.29
N VAL A 219 11.92 -12.76 -17.24
CA VAL A 219 10.69 -12.28 -16.60
C VAL A 219 10.91 -12.17 -15.08
N LEU A 220 11.56 -13.17 -14.47
CA LEU A 220 11.87 -13.18 -13.04
C LEU A 220 12.88 -12.09 -12.67
N THR A 221 13.91 -11.88 -13.48
CA THR A 221 14.91 -10.82 -13.25
C THR A 221 14.26 -9.45 -13.33
N ARG A 222 13.39 -9.24 -14.33
CA ARG A 222 12.63 -7.99 -14.47
C ARG A 222 11.73 -7.75 -13.27
N SER A 223 10.92 -8.75 -12.87
CA SER A 223 10.00 -8.60 -11.75
C SER A 223 10.74 -8.36 -10.43
N PHE A 224 11.86 -9.06 -10.20
CA PHE A 224 12.72 -8.84 -9.04
C PHE A 224 13.30 -7.42 -9.02
N ASN A 225 13.88 -6.96 -10.14
CA ASN A 225 14.45 -5.62 -10.22
C ASN A 225 13.42 -4.53 -9.98
N THR A 226 12.20 -4.67 -10.54
CA THR A 226 11.11 -3.74 -10.29
C THR A 226 10.72 -3.73 -8.81
N ALA A 227 10.51 -4.91 -8.20
CA ALA A 227 10.15 -5.01 -6.79
C ALA A 227 11.23 -4.45 -5.87
N ASN A 228 12.50 -4.79 -6.13
CA ASN A 228 13.64 -4.31 -5.37
C ASN A 228 13.81 -2.79 -5.48
N SER A 229 13.71 -2.23 -6.70
CA SER A 229 13.76 -0.79 -6.93
C SER A 229 12.67 -0.05 -6.14
N THR A 230 11.42 -0.53 -6.21
CA THR A 230 10.31 0.08 -5.46
C THR A 230 10.50 -0.06 -3.96
N PHE A 231 10.95 -1.22 -3.46
CA PHE A 231 11.23 -1.43 -2.04
C PHE A 231 12.32 -0.49 -1.54
N CYS A 232 13.45 -0.38 -2.26
CA CYS A 232 14.54 0.55 -1.92
C CYS A 232 14.07 2.00 -1.89
N LYS A 233 13.23 2.42 -2.84
CA LYS A 233 12.63 3.75 -2.85
C LYS A 233 11.74 3.98 -1.62
N MET A 234 10.84 3.05 -1.33
CA MET A 234 9.96 3.13 -0.15
C MET A 234 10.75 3.19 1.16
N MET A 235 11.79 2.36 1.30
CA MET A 235 12.65 2.38 2.49
C MET A 235 13.42 3.69 2.62
N SER A 236 13.95 4.22 1.51
CA SER A 236 14.65 5.51 1.51
C SER A 236 13.71 6.64 1.92
N ASP A 237 12.49 6.69 1.37
CA ASP A 237 11.48 7.69 1.71
C ASP A 237 11.07 7.59 3.19
N LEU A 238 10.93 6.36 3.71
CA LEU A 238 10.61 6.11 5.12
C LEU A 238 11.73 6.60 6.05
N LEU A 239 12.98 6.26 5.75
CA LEU A 239 14.16 6.65 6.53
C LEU A 239 14.36 8.16 6.51
N LEU A 240 14.23 8.80 5.33
CA LEU A 240 14.27 10.26 5.23
C LEU A 240 13.17 10.91 6.08
N LYS A 241 11.94 10.40 6.03
CA LYS A 241 10.86 10.92 6.86
C LYS A 241 11.15 10.78 8.36
N GLU A 242 11.78 9.69 8.78
CA GLU A 242 12.19 9.49 10.16
C GLU A 242 13.29 10.48 10.58
N ASP A 243 14.33 10.66 9.76
CA ASP A 243 15.42 11.60 10.00
C ASP A 243 14.91 13.04 10.12
N TRP A 244 14.04 13.46 9.20
CA TRP A 244 13.39 14.77 9.27
C TRP A 244 12.59 14.90 10.58
N ASN A 245 11.75 13.92 10.92
CA ASN A 245 10.97 13.96 12.16
C ASN A 245 11.84 14.02 13.41
N ASN A 246 12.96 13.30 13.44
CA ASN A 246 13.88 13.33 14.57
C ASN A 246 14.56 14.70 14.68
N THR A 247 15.05 15.25 13.57
CA THR A 247 15.70 16.58 13.53
C THR A 247 14.80 17.69 14.07
N PHE A 248 13.51 17.71 13.68
CA PHE A 248 12.57 18.74 14.16
C PHE A 248 12.09 18.51 15.59
N LYS A 249 11.94 17.25 16.04
CA LYS A 249 11.59 16.96 17.44
C LYS A 249 12.70 17.37 18.41
N THR A 250 13.97 17.21 18.04
CA THR A 250 15.10 17.66 18.87
C THR A 250 15.21 19.18 18.94
N THR A 251 14.77 19.88 17.89
CA THR A 251 14.85 21.35 17.82
C THR A 251 13.76 22.06 18.64
N ILE A 252 12.62 21.41 18.92
CA ILE A 252 11.49 21.97 19.68
C ILE A 252 11.61 21.69 21.20
N SER A 253 12.60 20.90 21.62
CA SER A 253 12.82 20.52 23.03
C SER A 253 13.94 21.31 23.74
N ASN A 254 14.49 22.36 23.12
CA ASN A 254 15.44 23.31 23.72
C ASN A 254 14.84 24.71 23.76
#